data_AF-A0A523VDW1-F1
#
_entry.id   AF-A0A523VDW1-F1
#
_cell.length_a   1.000
_cell.length_b   1.000
_cell.length_c   1.000
_cell.angle_alpha   90.00
_cell.angle_beta   90.00
_cell.angle_gamma   90.00
#
_symmetry.space_group_name_H-M   'P 1'
#
loop_
_entity.id
_entity.type
_entity.pdbx_description
1 polymer ?
#
loop_
_entity_poly.entity_id
_entity_poly.type
_entity_poly.pdbx_seq_one_letter_code
_entity_poly.pdbx_strand_id
1 'polypeptide(L)'
;MSLKNIREFVIEKAIFVCGLVSIIGIILIFVFLMKEGGSFFLKESLNDFLLGIHWYPTSAPAKFGILPLLLGSLLVTGASILIAVPLGIAGAIFIAEIAKGSLKEFLKSSVELIQAIPSVVLGFLGAKILGGYVMEWFGLSSGLTAFSAALLLAFMA
;
A
#
# COMPACT_ATOMS: atom_id res chain seq x y z
N MET A 1 30.21 -16.50 -35.71
CA MET A 1 28.92 -16.49 -34.97
C MET A 1 28.18 -15.23 -35.39
N SER A 2 26.95 -15.33 -35.91
CA SER A 2 26.20 -14.14 -36.36
C SER A 2 26.01 -13.16 -35.19
N LEU A 3 26.11 -11.85 -35.45
CA LEU A 3 25.85 -10.78 -34.47
C LEU A 3 24.49 -10.96 -33.77
N LYS A 4 23.53 -11.57 -34.46
CA LYS A 4 22.21 -11.91 -33.92
C LYS A 4 22.28 -12.93 -32.78
N ASN A 5 23.11 -13.97 -32.91
CA ASN A 5 23.23 -15.05 -31.92
C ASN A 5 23.93 -14.57 -30.64
N ILE A 6 24.86 -13.61 -30.75
CA ILE A 6 25.53 -13.00 -29.59
C ILE A 6 24.54 -12.13 -28.81
N ARG A 7 23.72 -11.34 -29.51
CA ARG A 7 22.70 -10.50 -28.87
C ARG A 7 21.65 -11.32 -28.14
N GLU A 8 21.18 -12.40 -28.76
CA GLU A 8 20.21 -13.33 -28.15
C GLU A 8 20.79 -13.96 -26.87
N PHE A 9 22.04 -14.43 -26.92
CA PHE A 9 22.74 -14.99 -25.75
C PHE A 9 22.90 -13.97 -24.61
N VAL A 10 23.25 -12.72 -24.92
CA VAL A 10 23.38 -11.65 -23.91
C VAL A 10 22.03 -11.33 -23.26
N ILE A 11 20.96 -11.22 -24.04
CA ILE A 11 19.62 -10.95 -23.51
C ILE A 11 19.14 -12.12 -22.63
N GLU A 12 19.30 -13.35 -23.09
CA GLU A 12 18.93 -14.55 -22.33
C GLU A 12 19.67 -14.61 -20.99
N LYS A 13 20.98 -14.38 -20.98
CA LYS A 13 21.78 -14.34 -19.75
C LYS A 13 21.44 -13.17 -18.85
N ALA A 14 21.15 -11.99 -19.40
CA ALA A 14 20.73 -10.83 -18.61
C ALA A 14 19.40 -11.10 -17.89
N ILE A 15 18.39 -11.63 -18.60
CA ILE A 15 17.10 -11.99 -18.01
C ILE A 15 17.29 -13.07 -16.94
N PHE A 16 18.12 -14.08 -17.21
CA PHE A 16 18.43 -15.13 -16.24
C PHE A 16 19.08 -14.56 -14.96
N VAL A 17 20.06 -13.68 -15.09
CA VAL A 17 20.72 -13.03 -13.94
C VAL A 17 19.74 -12.14 -13.17
N CYS A 18 18.91 -11.35 -13.86
CA CYS A 18 17.87 -10.55 -13.20
C CYS A 18 16.89 -11.41 -12.39
N GLY A 19 16.46 -12.53 -12.95
CA GLY A 19 15.62 -13.51 -12.25
C GLY A 19 16.33 -14.11 -11.03
N LEU A 20 17.60 -14.49 -11.18
CA LEU A 20 18.40 -15.03 -10.08
C LEU A 20 18.57 -14.01 -8.94
N VAL A 21 18.88 -12.76 -9.26
CA VAL A 21 19.02 -11.66 -8.29
C VAL A 21 17.70 -11.42 -7.56
N SER A 22 16.56 -11.45 -8.26
CA SER A 22 15.24 -11.32 -7.65
C SER A 22 14.96 -12.44 -6.65
N ILE A 23 15.22 -13.69 -7.02
CA ILE A 23 15.05 -14.86 -6.13
C ILE A 23 15.96 -14.74 -4.90
N ILE A 24 17.24 -14.42 -5.11
CA ILE A 24 18.20 -14.21 -4.02
C ILE A 24 17.70 -13.10 -3.09
N GLY A 25 17.20 -11.99 -3.63
CA GLY A 25 16.64 -10.89 -2.86
C GLY A 25 15.46 -11.33 -1.98
N ILE A 26 14.51 -12.09 -2.53
CA ILE A 26 13.38 -12.63 -1.78
C ILE A 26 13.85 -13.56 -0.65
N ILE A 27 14.82 -14.44 -0.93
CA ILE A 27 15.40 -15.33 0.08
C ILE A 27 16.08 -14.54 1.20
N LEU A 28 16.85 -13.50 0.86
CA LEU A 28 17.51 -12.64 1.84
C LEU A 28 16.51 -11.90 2.73
N ILE A 29 15.44 -11.35 2.14
CA ILE A 29 14.36 -10.70 2.89
C ILE A 29 13.68 -11.71 3.83
N PHE A 30 13.39 -12.93 3.36
CA PHE A 30 12.79 -13.97 4.18
C PHE A 30 13.69 -14.35 5.37
N VAL A 31 14.98 -14.62 5.13
CA VAL A 31 15.93 -14.95 6.19
C VAL A 31 16.08 -13.79 7.18
N PHE A 32 16.12 -12.55 6.70
CA PHE A 32 16.16 -11.35 7.54
C PHE A 32 14.92 -11.26 8.45
N LEU A 33 13.72 -11.43 7.90
CA LEU A 33 12.48 -11.42 8.68
C LEU A 33 12.44 -12.54 9.72
N MET A 34 12.90 -13.75 9.39
CA MET A 34 12.97 -14.86 10.34
C MET A 34 13.97 -14.60 11.47
N LYS A 35 15.10 -13.94 11.19
CA LYS A 35 16.12 -13.62 12.19
C LYS A 35 15.66 -12.51 13.14
N GLU A 36 15.13 -11.42 12.59
CA GLU A 36 14.65 -10.28 13.39
C GLU A 36 13.35 -10.61 14.12
N GLY A 37 12.41 -11.27 13.44
CA GLY A 37 11.12 -11.70 14.01
C GLY A 37 11.22 -12.91 14.94
N GLY A 38 12.20 -13.80 14.76
CA GLY A 38 12.36 -14.97 15.63
C GLY A 38 12.66 -14.60 17.08
N SER A 39 13.44 -13.53 17.30
CA SER A 39 13.77 -13.03 18.64
C SER A 39 12.56 -12.48 19.41
N PHE A 40 11.49 -12.09 18.68
CA PHE A 40 10.24 -11.60 19.26
C PHE A 40 9.43 -12.75 19.88
N PHE A 41 9.26 -13.86 19.16
CA PHE A 41 8.50 -15.02 19.64
C PHE A 41 9.18 -15.78 20.79
N LEU A 42 10.48 -15.54 21.03
CA LEU A 42 11.18 -16.06 22.20
C LEU A 42 10.88 -15.28 23.49
N LYS A 43 10.43 -14.03 23.37
CA LYS A 43 10.19 -13.13 24.52
C LYS A 43 8.70 -12.94 24.81
N GLU A 44 7.86 -12.97 23.78
CA GLU A 44 6.43 -12.74 23.88
C GLU A 44 5.64 -14.02 23.63
N SER A 45 4.52 -14.19 24.34
CA SER A 45 3.62 -15.33 24.16
C SER A 45 2.93 -15.27 22.79
N LEU A 46 2.96 -16.38 22.05
CA LEU A 46 2.24 -16.53 20.78
C LEU A 46 0.73 -16.25 20.92
N ASN A 47 0.14 -16.62 22.06
CA ASN A 47 -1.29 -16.40 22.30
C ASN A 47 -1.60 -14.90 22.47
N ASP A 48 -0.73 -14.17 23.18
CA ASP A 48 -0.88 -12.73 23.39
C ASP A 48 -0.63 -11.95 22.09
N PHE A 49 0.24 -12.46 21.21
CA PHE A 49 0.43 -11.93 19.87
C PHE A 49 -0.83 -12.14 18.99
N LEU A 50 -1.35 -13.38 18.92
CA LEU A 50 -2.44 -13.73 18.00
C LEU A 50 -3.81 -13.21 18.47
N LEU A 51 -4.12 -13.33 19.76
CA LEU A 51 -5.41 -12.94 20.34
C LEU A 51 -5.36 -11.56 21.01
N GLY A 52 -4.19 -10.91 21.05
CA GLY A 52 -4.02 -9.59 21.63
C GLY A 52 -4.83 -8.52 20.89
N ILE A 53 -5.64 -7.77 21.65
CA ILE A 53 -6.48 -6.68 21.13
C ILE A 53 -5.79 -5.31 21.14
N HIS A 54 -4.53 -5.24 21.57
CA HIS A 54 -3.81 -3.99 21.77
C HIS A 54 -2.50 -3.98 20.99
N TRP A 55 -2.27 -2.90 20.25
CA TRP A 55 -1.02 -2.61 19.56
C TRP A 55 -0.39 -1.34 20.15
N TYR A 56 0.51 -1.53 21.12
CA TYR A 56 1.25 -0.46 21.79
C TYR A 56 2.74 -0.85 21.90
N PRO A 57 3.49 -0.80 20.79
CA PRO A 57 4.90 -1.17 20.78
C PRO A 57 5.79 -0.19 21.57
N THR A 58 5.31 1.04 21.81
CA THR A 58 6.06 2.11 22.50
C THR A 58 5.69 2.26 23.97
N SER A 59 4.69 1.52 24.48
CA SER A 59 4.34 1.56 25.90
C SER A 59 5.27 0.70 26.75
N ALA A 60 5.30 0.97 28.06
CA ALA A 60 5.93 0.10 29.04
C ALA A 60 4.85 -0.40 30.03
N PRO A 61 4.48 -1.70 30.01
CA PRO A 61 4.97 -2.78 29.13
C PRO A 61 4.48 -2.64 27.68
N ALA A 62 5.29 -3.13 26.73
CA ALA A 62 4.93 -3.12 25.31
C ALA A 62 3.86 -4.19 25.01
N LYS A 63 3.00 -3.93 24.03
CA LYS A 63 1.94 -4.88 23.60
C LYS A 63 1.93 -5.01 22.08
N PHE A 64 1.91 -6.25 21.61
CA PHE A 64 2.10 -6.57 20.19
C PHE A 64 0.96 -7.45 19.63
N GLY A 65 -0.30 -7.12 19.92
CA GLY A 65 -1.43 -7.85 19.36
C GLY A 65 -1.59 -7.62 17.85
N ILE A 66 -1.64 -8.68 17.06
CA ILE A 66 -1.81 -8.61 15.59
C ILE A 66 -3.25 -8.29 15.17
N LEU A 67 -4.22 -8.67 15.98
CA LEU A 67 -5.65 -8.57 15.65
C LEU A 67 -6.10 -7.14 15.29
N PRO A 68 -5.76 -6.07 16.04
CA PRO A 68 -6.13 -4.70 15.64
C PRO A 68 -5.48 -4.26 14.31
N LEU A 69 -4.30 -4.78 13.96
CA LEU A 69 -3.68 -4.49 12.65
C LEU A 69 -4.43 -5.15 11.51
N LEU A 70 -4.84 -6.41 11.69
CA LEU A 70 -5.61 -7.17 10.69
C LEU A 70 -7.00 -6.56 10.52
N LEU A 71 -7.73 -6.38 11.62
CA LEU A 71 -9.08 -5.82 11.59
C LEU A 71 -9.07 -4.37 11.10
N GLY A 72 -8.09 -3.56 11.51
CA GLY A 72 -7.91 -2.20 11.01
C GLY A 72 -7.65 -2.17 9.50
N SER A 73 -6.80 -3.06 8.99
CA SER A 73 -6.55 -3.18 7.55
C SER A 73 -7.82 -3.58 6.79
N LEU A 74 -8.53 -4.61 7.26
CA LEU A 74 -9.78 -5.06 6.63
C LEU A 74 -10.86 -3.97 6.65
N LEU A 75 -10.99 -3.25 7.76
CA LEU A 75 -11.92 -2.13 7.91
C LEU A 75 -11.61 -1.02 6.90
N VAL A 76 -10.33 -0.59 6.83
CA VAL A 76 -9.89 0.46 5.91
C VAL A 76 -10.08 0.03 4.47
N THR A 77 -9.63 -1.17 4.09
CA THR A 77 -9.81 -1.70 2.74
C THR A 77 -11.28 -1.80 2.36
N GLY A 78 -12.12 -2.35 3.24
CA GLY A 78 -13.56 -2.47 2.99
C GLY A 78 -14.23 -1.11 2.81
N ALA A 79 -13.94 -0.16 3.69
CA ALA A 79 -14.47 1.21 3.59
C ALA A 79 -13.98 1.93 2.32
N SER A 80 -12.71 1.73 1.92
CA SER A 80 -12.18 2.30 0.69
C SER A 80 -12.85 1.75 -0.55
N ILE A 81 -13.10 0.43 -0.61
CA ILE A 81 -13.78 -0.22 -1.75
C ILE A 81 -15.17 0.39 -1.97
N LEU A 82 -15.91 0.66 -0.89
CA LEU A 82 -17.24 1.27 -0.97
C LEU A 82 -17.24 2.67 -1.60
N ILE A 83 -16.10 3.36 -1.58
CA ILE A 83 -15.94 4.72 -2.14
C ILE A 83 -15.29 4.65 -3.53
N ALA A 84 -14.15 3.97 -3.63
CA ALA A 84 -13.32 3.92 -4.82
C ALA A 84 -14.01 3.17 -5.97
N VAL A 85 -14.68 2.05 -5.69
CA VAL A 85 -15.27 1.23 -6.77
C VAL A 85 -16.42 1.96 -7.49
N PRO A 86 -17.43 2.52 -6.79
CA PRO A 86 -18.49 3.25 -7.48
C PRO A 86 -17.97 4.46 -8.26
N LEU A 87 -17.07 5.25 -7.67
CA LEU A 87 -16.51 6.44 -8.30
C LEU A 87 -15.58 6.11 -9.47
N GLY A 88 -14.74 5.08 -9.32
CA GLY A 88 -13.83 4.60 -10.34
C GLY A 88 -14.56 4.03 -11.54
N ILE A 89 -15.59 3.20 -11.31
CA ILE A 89 -16.43 2.66 -12.38
C ILE A 89 -17.21 3.79 -13.08
N ALA A 90 -17.84 4.69 -12.33
CA ALA A 90 -18.57 5.81 -12.92
C ALA A 90 -17.66 6.73 -13.75
N GLY A 91 -16.48 7.05 -13.24
CA GLY A 91 -15.46 7.85 -13.93
C GLY A 91 -14.95 7.14 -15.19
N ALA A 92 -14.67 5.84 -15.12
CA ALA A 92 -14.24 5.05 -16.26
C ALA A 92 -15.32 5.01 -17.36
N ILE A 93 -16.59 4.78 -17.00
CA ILE A 93 -17.70 4.80 -17.95
C ILE A 93 -17.83 6.18 -18.59
N PHE A 94 -17.75 7.26 -17.80
CA PHE A 94 -17.83 8.63 -18.33
C PHE A 94 -16.72 8.92 -19.34
N ILE A 95 -15.47 8.56 -19.03
CA ILE A 95 -14.33 8.78 -19.93
C ILE A 95 -14.44 7.91 -21.19
N ALA A 96 -14.91 6.66 -21.04
CA ALA A 96 -15.02 5.72 -22.15
C ALA A 96 -16.12 6.12 -23.14
N GLU A 97 -17.33 6.38 -22.63
CA GLU A 97 -18.56 6.48 -23.43
C GLU A 97 -19.06 7.92 -23.61
N ILE A 98 -18.84 8.82 -22.66
CA ILE A 98 -19.48 10.13 -22.62
C ILE A 98 -18.53 11.26 -23.06
N ALA A 99 -17.28 11.22 -22.60
CA ALA A 99 -16.28 12.25 -22.88
C ALA A 99 -15.84 12.24 -24.36
N LYS A 100 -15.76 13.41 -24.98
CA LYS A 100 -15.41 13.57 -26.41
C LYS A 100 -14.20 14.49 -26.61
N GLY A 101 -13.39 14.19 -27.62
CA GLY A 101 -12.27 15.03 -28.07
C GLY A 101 -11.26 15.33 -26.95
N SER A 102 -10.87 16.60 -26.83
CA SER A 102 -9.86 17.06 -25.88
C SER A 102 -10.20 16.80 -24.41
N LEU A 103 -11.50 16.73 -24.05
CA LEU A 103 -11.90 16.43 -22.67
C LEU A 103 -11.51 15.01 -22.27
N LYS A 104 -11.66 14.04 -23.18
CA LYS A 104 -11.29 12.64 -22.93
C LYS A 104 -9.79 12.50 -22.70
N GLU A 105 -8.99 13.12 -23.55
CA GLU A 105 -7.52 13.11 -23.44
C GLU A 105 -7.05 13.79 -22.15
N PHE A 106 -7.65 14.92 -21.78
CA PHE A 106 -7.32 15.61 -20.53
C PHE A 106 -7.66 14.76 -19.29
N LEU A 107 -8.85 14.14 -19.25
CA LEU A 107 -9.26 13.30 -18.12
C LEU A 107 -8.37 12.06 -18.00
N LYS A 108 -8.07 11.41 -19.13
CA LYS A 108 -7.18 10.25 -19.17
C LYS A 108 -5.78 10.61 -18.67
N SER A 109 -5.20 11.69 -19.17
CA SER A 109 -3.89 12.19 -18.73
C SER A 109 -3.89 12.56 -17.25
N SER A 110 -4.98 13.14 -16.73
CA SER A 110 -5.11 13.47 -15.31
C SER A 110 -5.08 12.22 -14.42
N VAL A 111 -5.80 11.15 -14.81
CA VAL A 111 -5.79 9.87 -14.09
C VAL A 111 -4.39 9.25 -14.10
N GLU A 112 -3.74 9.23 -15.26
CA GLU A 112 -2.36 8.73 -15.40
C GLU A 112 -1.37 9.54 -14.54
N LEU A 113 -1.53 10.87 -14.46
CA LEU A 113 -0.68 11.74 -13.65
C LEU A 113 -0.84 11.47 -12.15
N ILE A 114 -2.06 11.22 -11.67
CA ILE A 114 -2.32 10.89 -10.27
C ILE A 114 -1.65 9.57 -9.89
N GLN A 115 -1.69 8.57 -10.78
CA GLN A 115 -1.04 7.27 -10.57
C GLN A 115 0.50 7.35 -10.62
N ALA A 116 1.06 8.37 -11.28
CA ALA A 116 2.50 8.59 -11.31
C ALA A 116 3.06 9.12 -9.97
N ILE A 117 2.21 9.62 -9.07
CA ILE A 117 2.65 10.14 -7.78
C ILE A 117 3.07 8.95 -6.87
N PRO A 118 4.26 8.97 -6.26
CA PRO A 118 4.70 7.91 -5.37
C PRO A 118 3.73 7.72 -4.20
N SER A 119 3.33 6.48 -3.96
CA SER A 119 2.35 6.13 -2.92
C SER A 119 2.76 6.58 -1.52
N VAL A 120 4.07 6.53 -1.20
CA VAL A 120 4.61 6.98 0.10
C VAL A 120 4.42 8.49 0.31
N VAL A 121 4.54 9.29 -0.75
CA VAL A 121 4.35 10.74 -0.69
C VAL A 121 2.88 11.06 -0.42
N LEU A 122 1.96 10.42 -1.14
CA LEU A 122 0.52 10.56 -0.91
C LEU A 122 0.12 10.09 0.49
N GLY A 123 0.69 8.97 0.96
CA GLY A 123 0.49 8.45 2.31
C GLY A 123 0.84 9.46 3.40
N PHE A 124 2.04 10.05 3.31
CA PHE A 124 2.52 11.04 4.27
C PHE A 124 1.72 12.35 4.22
N LEU A 125 1.52 12.90 3.01
CA LEU A 125 0.75 14.13 2.84
C LEU A 125 -0.70 13.96 3.26
N GLY A 126 -1.32 12.81 2.96
CA GLY A 126 -2.66 12.47 3.42
C GLY A 126 -2.73 12.42 4.94
N ALA A 127 -1.82 11.70 5.60
CA ALA A 127 -1.79 11.65 7.06
C ALA A 127 -1.67 13.04 7.71
N LYS A 128 -0.84 13.92 7.15
CA LYS A 128 -0.58 15.27 7.70
C LYS A 128 -1.67 16.29 7.36
N ILE A 129 -2.15 16.28 6.12
CA ILE A 129 -3.12 17.27 5.60
C ILE A 129 -4.54 16.77 5.86
N LEU A 130 -4.93 15.63 5.27
CA LEU A 130 -6.27 15.07 5.47
C LEU A 130 -6.50 14.71 6.94
N GLY A 131 -5.50 14.13 7.61
CA GLY A 131 -5.58 13.90 9.05
C GLY A 131 -5.78 15.20 9.83
N GLY A 132 -5.03 16.27 9.52
CA GLY A 132 -5.23 17.58 10.14
C GLY A 132 -6.66 18.11 9.99
N TYR A 133 -7.21 18.05 8.77
CA TYR A 133 -8.60 18.47 8.52
C TYR A 133 -9.63 17.61 9.23
N VAL A 134 -9.49 16.29 9.21
CA VAL A 134 -10.40 15.38 9.93
C VAL A 134 -10.33 15.63 11.44
N MET A 135 -9.16 15.89 11.98
CA MET A 135 -8.98 16.23 13.39
C MET A 135 -9.76 17.51 13.75
N GLU A 136 -9.63 18.57 12.95
CA GLU A 136 -10.28 19.86 13.17
C GLU A 136 -11.80 19.78 12.96
N TRP A 137 -12.27 19.22 11.85
CA TRP A 137 -13.69 19.16 11.50
C TRP A 137 -14.52 18.33 12.46
N PHE A 138 -13.95 17.25 13.00
CA PHE A 138 -14.65 16.35 13.92
C PHE A 138 -14.27 16.57 15.39
N GLY A 139 -13.41 17.55 15.70
CA GLY A 139 -12.97 17.84 17.07
C GLY A 139 -12.28 16.66 17.76
N LEU A 140 -11.51 15.87 17.01
CA LEU A 140 -10.86 14.66 17.49
C LEU A 140 -9.48 14.96 18.10
N SER A 141 -8.99 14.07 18.96
CA SER A 141 -7.62 14.15 19.50
C SER A 141 -6.54 13.79 18.48
N SER A 142 -6.92 13.08 17.41
CA SER A 142 -6.04 12.72 16.30
C SER A 142 -6.85 12.51 15.03
N GLY A 143 -6.30 12.95 13.91
CA GLY A 143 -6.83 12.71 12.58
C GLY A 143 -6.44 11.38 11.97
N LEU A 144 -5.58 10.59 12.62
CA LEU A 144 -5.12 9.28 12.14
C LEU A 144 -6.15 8.20 12.45
N THR A 145 -7.33 8.34 11.85
CA THR A 145 -8.47 7.45 12.05
C THR A 145 -8.62 6.48 10.88
N ALA A 146 -9.39 5.40 11.09
CA ALA A 146 -9.76 4.49 10.01
C ALA A 146 -10.49 5.20 8.87
N PHE A 147 -11.28 6.25 9.17
CA PHE A 147 -11.97 7.05 8.17
C PHE A 147 -10.99 7.81 7.28
N SER A 148 -10.02 8.53 7.88
CA SER A 148 -8.99 9.25 7.13
C SER A 148 -8.15 8.30 6.28
N ALA A 149 -7.79 7.14 6.83
CA ALA A 149 -7.06 6.11 6.09
C ALA A 149 -7.90 5.54 4.93
N ALA A 150 -9.20 5.31 5.14
CA ALA A 150 -10.10 4.80 4.11
C ALA A 150 -10.29 5.81 2.96
N LEU A 151 -10.44 7.09 3.27
CA LEU A 151 -10.52 8.15 2.25
C LEU A 151 -9.23 8.27 1.45
N LEU A 152 -8.08 8.24 2.14
CA LEU A 152 -6.78 8.34 1.47
C LEU A 152 -6.52 7.14 0.56
N LEU A 153 -6.79 5.93 1.06
CA LEU A 153 -6.65 4.71 0.27
C LEU A 153 -7.64 4.67 -0.90
N ALA A 154 -8.87 5.18 -0.72
CA ALA A 154 -9.84 5.28 -1.80
C ALA A 154 -9.42 6.25 -2.91
N PHE A 155 -8.70 7.32 -2.55
CA PHE A 155 -8.13 8.26 -3.53
C PHE A 155 -6.95 7.68 -4.31
N MET A 156 -6.21 6.76 -3.71
CA MET A 156 -5.04 6.10 -4.32
C MET A 156 -5.40 4.86 -5.15
N ALA A 157 -6.62 4.34 -5.02
CA ALA A 157 -7.12 3.14 -5.69
C ALA A 157 -7.75 3.48 -7.05
#